data_AF-A0A7J4TGF2-F1
#
_entry.id   AF-A0A7J4TGF2-F1
#
_cell.length_a   1.000
_cell.length_b   1.000
_cell.length_c   1.000
_cell.angle_alpha   90.00
_cell.angle_beta   90.00
_cell.angle_gamma   90.00
#
_symmetry.space_group_name_H-M   'P 1'
#
loop_
_entity.id
_entity.type
_entity.pdbx_description
1 polymer ?
#
loop_
_entity_poly.entity_id
_entity_poly.type
_entity_poly.pdbx_seq_one_letter_code
_entity_poly.pdbx_strand_id
1 'polypeptide(L)'
;LAHEKRQAGVIVLREAYSGYVPLGVFNVRENVRNAMAQPYLEFEDMKSALAYIDTRLKLPINSFIKRSDLLQDILRSRQTTLDSYFKS
;
A
#
# COMPACT_ATOMS: atom_id res chain seq x y z
N LEU A 1 -9.18 13.18 4.92
CA LEU A 1 -7.77 13.49 4.54
C LEU A 1 -7.57 14.99 4.26
N ALA A 2 -8.24 15.61 3.28
CA ALA A 2 -8.05 17.04 2.99
C ALA A 2 -8.43 17.99 4.15
N HIS A 3 -9.33 17.57 5.05
CA HIS A 3 -9.75 18.37 6.21
C HIS A 3 -8.78 18.27 7.40
N GLU A 4 -7.96 17.21 7.51
CA GLU A 4 -7.13 16.97 8.71
C GLU A 4 -5.73 17.59 8.65
N LYS A 5 -5.31 18.20 7.52
CA LYS A 5 -3.92 18.68 7.29
C LYS A 5 -2.82 17.65 7.59
N ARG A 6 -3.16 16.37 7.71
CA ARG A 6 -2.21 15.27 7.94
C ARG A 6 -1.85 14.64 6.61
N GLN A 7 -0.55 14.58 6.33
CA GLN A 7 0.00 13.86 5.19
C GLN A 7 0.29 12.42 5.60
N ALA A 8 -0.03 11.49 4.70
CA ALA A 8 0.28 10.08 4.87
C ALA A 8 0.71 9.50 3.52
N GLY A 9 1.65 8.55 3.56
CA GLY A 9 1.94 7.69 2.42
C GLY A 9 0.82 6.65 2.24
N VAL A 10 0.55 6.26 1.00
CA VAL A 10 -0.47 5.25 0.66
C VAL A 10 0.14 4.24 -0.30
N ILE A 11 -0.09 2.95 -0.02
CA ILE A 11 0.26 1.85 -0.92
C ILE A 11 -1.03 1.13 -1.30
N VAL A 12 -1.26 0.96 -2.60
CA VAL A 12 -2.39 0.20 -3.12
C VAL A 12 -1.87 -1.08 -3.74
N LEU A 13 -2.24 -2.21 -3.14
CA LEU A 13 -1.92 -3.54 -3.66
C LEU A 13 -3.12 -4.04 -4.48
N ARG A 14 -2.84 -4.46 -5.71
CA ARG A 14 -3.88 -4.88 -6.65
C ARG A 14 -3.43 -6.05 -7.49
N GLU A 15 -4.38 -6.96 -7.71
CA GLU A 15 -4.22 -8.11 -8.59
C GLU A 15 -5.11 -7.94 -9.83
N ALA A 16 -4.58 -8.32 -10.99
CA ALA A 16 -5.35 -8.40 -12.23
C ALA A 16 -5.20 -9.82 -12.78
N TYR A 17 -6.32 -10.49 -13.02
CA TYR A 17 -6.37 -11.86 -13.52
C TYR A 17 -6.88 -11.90 -14.96
N SER A 18 -6.74 -13.06 -15.60
CA SER A 18 -7.30 -13.30 -16.93
C SER A 18 -8.80 -12.99 -16.95
N GLY A 19 -9.25 -12.29 -18.00
CA GLY A 19 -10.62 -11.81 -18.14
C GLY A 19 -10.88 -10.42 -17.55
N TYR A 20 -9.91 -9.80 -16.87
CA TYR A 20 -10.06 -8.40 -16.41
C TYR A 20 -9.99 -7.43 -17.60
N VAL A 21 -11.02 -6.58 -17.74
CA VAL A 21 -11.06 -5.52 -18.76
C VAL A 21 -10.54 -4.20 -18.17
N PRO A 22 -9.51 -3.57 -18.75
CA PRO A 22 -8.96 -2.32 -18.24
C PRO A 22 -9.88 -1.13 -18.52
N LEU A 23 -10.69 -0.75 -17.53
CA LEU A 23 -11.59 0.42 -17.58
C LEU A 23 -10.88 1.77 -17.32
N GLY A 24 -9.56 1.83 -17.53
CA GLY A 24 -8.74 3.00 -17.21
C GLY A 24 -8.63 3.31 -15.71
N VAL A 25 -8.21 4.54 -15.40
CA VAL A 25 -7.94 5.00 -14.02
C VAL A 25 -9.19 5.11 -13.14
N PHE A 26 -10.38 5.17 -13.75
CA PHE A 26 -11.65 5.27 -13.04
C PHE A 26 -11.84 4.09 -12.08
N ASN A 27 -11.51 2.87 -12.52
CA ASN A 27 -11.67 1.67 -11.69
C ASN A 27 -10.86 1.78 -10.39
N VAL A 28 -9.61 2.24 -10.46
CA VAL A 28 -8.76 2.39 -9.26
C VAL A 28 -9.33 3.46 -8.34
N ARG A 29 -9.75 4.60 -8.88
CA ARG A 29 -10.34 5.70 -8.10
C ARG A 29 -11.59 5.27 -7.35
N GLU A 30 -12.47 4.51 -8.01
CA GLU A 30 -13.73 4.07 -7.41
C GLU A 30 -13.50 3.00 -6.33
N ASN A 31 -12.60 2.04 -6.58
CA ASN A 31 -12.23 1.06 -5.56
C ASN A 31 -11.63 1.73 -4.32
N VAL A 32 -10.75 2.73 -4.50
CA VAL A 32 -10.17 3.50 -3.38
C VAL A 32 -11.24 4.30 -2.65
N ARG A 33 -12.15 4.98 -3.37
CA ARG A 33 -13.26 5.72 -2.77
C ARG A 33 -14.15 4.81 -1.92
N ASN A 34 -14.52 3.65 -2.46
CA ASN A 34 -15.32 2.66 -1.76
C ASN A 34 -14.60 2.13 -0.53
N ALA A 35 -13.30 1.80 -0.63
CA ALA A 35 -12.51 1.35 0.51
C ALA A 35 -12.45 2.40 1.63
N MET A 36 -12.29 3.68 1.29
CA MET A 36 -12.26 4.79 2.26
C MET A 36 -13.63 5.07 2.92
N ALA A 37 -14.73 4.58 2.34
CA ALA A 37 -16.07 4.67 2.91
C ALA A 37 -16.42 3.49 3.83
N GLN A 38 -15.59 2.43 3.84
CA GLN A 38 -15.77 1.27 4.71
C GLN A 38 -14.96 1.45 6.02
N PRO A 39 -15.33 0.72 7.09
CA PRO A 39 -14.51 0.66 8.30
C PRO A 39 -13.08 0.19 7.97
N TYR A 40 -12.09 0.88 8.53
CA TYR A 40 -10.69 0.50 8.38
C TYR A 40 -10.26 -0.47 9.49
N LEU A 41 -9.15 -1.17 9.25
CA LEU A 41 -8.47 -1.95 10.27
C LEU A 41 -7.19 -1.22 10.65
N GLU A 42 -6.96 -1.08 11.95
CA GLU A 42 -5.76 -0.48 12.52
C GLU A 42 -4.76 -1.57 12.88
N PHE A 43 -3.47 -1.29 12.63
CA PHE A 43 -2.37 -2.19 12.92
C PHE A 43 -1.26 -1.40 13.61
N GLU A 44 -0.63 -1.99 14.61
CA GLU A 44 0.47 -1.36 15.35
C GLU A 44 1.77 -1.29 14.54
N ASP A 45 1.93 -2.20 13.56
CA ASP A 45 3.15 -2.32 12.78
C ASP A 45 2.90 -2.80 11.33
N MET A 46 3.88 -2.58 10.46
CA MET A 46 3.79 -2.93 9.04
C MET A 46 3.73 -4.45 8.81
N LYS A 47 4.36 -5.25 9.67
CA LYS A 47 4.41 -6.71 9.51
C LYS A 47 3.05 -7.33 9.81
N SER A 48 2.35 -6.86 10.84
CA SER A 48 0.98 -7.31 11.16
C SER A 48 -0.01 -6.91 10.07
N ALA A 49 0.10 -5.69 9.52
CA ALA A 49 -0.70 -5.26 8.38
C ALA A 49 -0.46 -6.15 7.13
N LEU A 50 0.81 -6.43 6.78
CA LEU A 50 1.14 -7.27 5.62
C LEU A 50 0.72 -8.73 5.81
N ALA A 51 0.82 -9.28 7.02
CA ALA A 51 0.34 -10.62 7.32
C ALA A 51 -1.18 -10.72 7.12
N TYR A 52 -1.94 -9.72 7.54
CA TYR A 52 -3.38 -9.66 7.29
C TYR A 52 -3.67 -9.60 5.78
N ILE A 53 -2.98 -8.73 5.04
CA ILE A 53 -3.16 -8.57 3.60
C ILE A 53 -2.87 -9.88 2.85
N ASP A 54 -1.84 -10.63 3.25
CA ASP A 54 -1.49 -11.92 2.63
C ASP A 54 -2.64 -12.94 2.67
N THR A 55 -3.53 -12.85 3.68
CA THR A 55 -4.74 -13.68 3.76
C THR A 55 -5.85 -13.30 2.77
N ARG A 56 -5.75 -12.11 2.14
CA ARG A 56 -6.80 -11.53 1.27
C ARG A 56 -6.43 -11.55 -0.21
N LEU A 57 -5.14 -11.69 -0.53
CA LEU A 57 -4.61 -11.74 -1.89
C LEU A 57 -4.48 -13.19 -2.35
N LYS A 58 -4.57 -13.45 -3.66
CA LYS A 58 -4.24 -14.80 -4.18
C LYS A 58 -2.75 -14.98 -4.42
N LEU A 59 -2.06 -13.91 -4.83
CA LEU A 59 -0.62 -13.87 -4.96
C LEU A 59 -0.01 -13.62 -3.58
N PRO A 60 1.06 -14.36 -3.22
CA PRO A 60 1.70 -14.16 -1.92
C PRO A 60 2.30 -12.76 -1.86
N ILE A 61 2.21 -12.13 -0.70
CA ILE A 61 2.64 -10.75 -0.44
C ILE A 61 4.10 -10.51 -0.83
N ASN A 62 4.94 -11.54 -0.69
CA ASN A 62 6.35 -11.52 -1.11
C ASN A 62 6.53 -11.18 -2.60
N SER A 63 5.55 -11.53 -3.44
CA SER A 63 5.58 -11.17 -4.87
C SER A 63 5.41 -9.67 -5.09
N PHE A 64 4.64 -8.99 -4.24
CA PHE A 64 4.50 -7.54 -4.26
C PHE A 64 5.74 -6.85 -3.72
N ILE A 65 6.27 -7.35 -2.59
CA ILE A 65 7.51 -6.83 -1.98
C ILE A 65 8.65 -6.87 -3.00
N LYS A 66 8.87 -8.01 -3.67
CA LYS A 66 9.95 -8.16 -4.67
C LYS A 66 9.83 -7.20 -5.86
N ARG A 67 8.62 -6.74 -6.20
CA ARG A 67 8.37 -5.86 -7.36
C ARG A 67 8.21 -4.39 -7.02
N SER A 68 8.07 -4.05 -5.73
CA SER A 68 7.80 -2.68 -5.29
C SER A 68 9.00 -2.12 -4.56
N ASP A 69 9.69 -1.17 -5.20
CA ASP A 69 10.79 -0.43 -4.58
C ASP A 69 10.32 0.32 -3.34
N LEU A 70 9.17 1.00 -3.43
CA LEU A 70 8.56 1.70 -2.29
C LEU A 70 8.27 0.77 -1.10
N LEU A 71 7.71 -0.43 -1.32
CA LEU A 71 7.41 -1.36 -0.24
C LEU A 71 8.69 -1.94 0.37
N GLN A 72 9.71 -2.22 -0.45
CA GLN A 72 11.02 -2.62 0.05
C GLN A 72 11.66 -1.52 0.89
N ASP A 73 11.59 -0.27 0.43
CA ASP A 73 12.13 0.86 1.15
C ASP A 73 11.43 1.05 2.48
N ILE A 74 10.10 0.96 2.54
CA ILE A 74 9.36 1.07 3.80
C ILE A 74 9.69 -0.09 4.76
N LEU A 75 9.88 -1.31 4.23
CA LEU A 75 10.25 -2.48 5.04
C LEU A 75 11.70 -2.45 5.54
N ARG A 76 12.61 -1.85 4.77
CA ARG A 76 14.02 -1.68 5.13
C ARG A 76 14.23 -0.45 6.03
N SER A 77 13.45 0.60 5.80
CA SER A 77 13.54 1.86 6.52
C SER A 77 13.00 1.69 7.94
N ARG A 78 13.91 1.41 8.87
CA ARG A 78 13.75 1.97 10.22
C ARG A 78 13.79 3.47 10.07
N GLN A 79 12.75 4.17 10.53
CA GLN A 79 12.62 5.63 10.60
C GLN A 79 13.94 6.37 10.30
N THR A 80 14.11 6.81 9.06
CA THR A 80 15.29 7.55 8.65
C THR A 80 15.10 9.02 8.94
N THR A 81 16.06 9.64 9.63
CA THR A 81 16.07 11.10 9.80
C THR A 81 16.41 11.75 8.46
N LEU A 82 16.00 13.01 8.26
CA LEU A 82 16.29 13.78 7.04
C LEU A 82 17.79 13.71 6.66
N ASP A 83 18.67 13.55 7.63
CA ASP A 83 20.12 13.40 7.46
C ASP A 83 20.53 12.19 6.61
N SER A 84 19.72 11.14 6.53
CA SER A 84 20.04 9.95 5.74
C SER A 84 20.02 10.22 4.23
N TYR A 85 19.32 11.27 3.79
CA TYR A 85 19.19 11.63 2.37
C TYR A 85 20.32 12.56 1.89
N PHE A 86 21.11 13.15 2.80
CA PHE A 86 22.20 14.07 2.47
C PHE A 86 23.58 13.42 2.43
N LYS A 87 23.71 12.14 2.78
CA LYS A 87 24.97 11.40 2.63
C LYS A 87 25.06 10.80 1.23
N SER A 88 25.66 11.57 0.32
CA SER A 88 26.19 11.10 -0.96
C SER A 88 27.57 10.49 -0.82
#